data_AF-A0A0Q4UX01-F1
#
_entry.id   AF-A0A0Q4UX01-F1
#
_cell.length_a   1.000
_cell.length_b   1.000
_cell.length_c   1.000
_cell.angle_alpha   90.00
_cell.angle_beta   90.00
_cell.angle_gamma   90.00
#
_symmetry.space_group_name_H-M   'P 1'
#
loop_
_entity.id
_entity.type
_entity.pdbx_description
1 polymer ?
#
loop_
_entity_poly.entity_id
_entity_poly.type
_entity_poly.pdbx_seq_one_letter_code
_entity_poly.pdbx_strand_id
1 'polypeptide(L)'
;MTPAEAAAYARGVREAREMAMIAAVTIEARDDHRDLRQQAASAALHGLAEGLAHLLPRRPNPLVAIMATISAEPGTSGTVECPHCKGSLQWGRASLNEHLHMQCDTAGCLRVMQ
;
A
#
# COMPACT_ATOMS: atom_id res chain seq x y z
N MET A 1 -18.12 2.50 11.63
CA MET A 1 -18.19 2.75 10.17
C MET A 1 -18.42 1.42 9.47
N THR A 2 -19.50 1.30 8.69
CA THR A 2 -19.79 0.11 7.90
C THR A 2 -18.77 -0.04 6.75
N PRO A 3 -18.62 -1.24 6.14
CA PRO A 3 -17.76 -1.41 4.98
C PRO A 3 -18.12 -0.48 3.81
N ALA A 4 -19.41 -0.22 3.61
CA ALA A 4 -19.90 0.69 2.58
C ALA A 4 -19.52 2.16 2.87
N GLU A 5 -19.67 2.60 4.13
CA GLU A 5 -19.24 3.92 4.56
C GLU A 5 -17.72 4.11 4.43
N ALA A 6 -16.93 3.08 4.79
CA ALA A 6 -15.49 3.09 4.66
C ALA A 6 -15.05 3.22 3.19
N ALA A 7 -15.72 2.49 2.29
CA ALA A 7 -15.45 2.56 0.85
C ALA A 7 -15.83 3.93 0.27
N ALA A 8 -16.97 4.50 0.69
CA ALA A 8 -17.41 5.83 0.27
C ALA A 8 -16.44 6.92 0.76
N TYR A 9 -16.02 6.87 2.03
CA TYR A 9 -15.02 7.76 2.59
C TYR A 9 -13.71 7.70 1.81
N ALA A 10 -13.16 6.49 1.61
CA ALA A 10 -11.90 6.32 0.89
C ALA A 10 -11.99 6.78 -0.57
N ARG A 11 -13.17 6.66 -1.20
CA ARG A 11 -13.40 7.22 -2.55
C ARG A 11 -13.36 8.75 -2.51
N GLY A 12 -14.08 9.39 -1.60
CA GLY A 12 -14.08 10.86 -1.47
C GLY A 12 -12.69 11.43 -1.20
N VAL A 13 -11.89 10.78 -0.34
CA VAL A 13 -10.50 11.19 -0.09
C VAL A 13 -9.63 11.07 -1.35
N ARG A 14 -9.81 10.00 -2.16
CA ARG A 14 -9.09 9.85 -3.43
C ARG A 14 -9.47 10.94 -4.43
N GLU A 15 -10.76 11.21 -4.58
CA GLU A 15 -11.27 12.25 -5.49
C GLU A 15 -10.78 13.64 -5.07
N ALA A 16 -10.84 13.97 -3.78
CA ALA A 16 -10.32 15.23 -3.26
C ALA A 16 -8.81 15.39 -3.51
N ARG A 17 -8.04 14.31 -3.31
CA ARG A 17 -6.60 14.29 -3.59
C ARG A 17 -6.32 14.51 -5.08
N GLU A 18 -7.06 13.84 -5.95
CA GLU A 18 -6.93 13.98 -7.40
C GLU A 18 -7.26 15.39 -7.86
N MET A 19 -8.35 15.98 -7.37
CA MET A 19 -8.72 17.37 -7.65
C MET A 19 -7.65 18.36 -7.18
N ALA A 20 -7.06 18.16 -6.01
CA ALA A 20 -5.97 18.99 -5.52
C ALA A 20 -4.75 18.94 -6.45
N MET A 21 -4.36 17.75 -6.91
CA MET A 21 -3.27 17.57 -7.87
C MET A 21 -3.58 18.21 -9.23
N ILE A 22 -4.79 18.03 -9.75
CA ILE A 22 -5.22 18.64 -11.02
C ILE A 22 -5.15 20.17 -10.91
N ALA A 23 -5.63 20.74 -9.82
CA ALA A 23 -5.58 22.18 -9.58
C ALA A 23 -4.13 22.69 -9.49
N ALA A 24 -3.24 21.97 -8.79
CA ALA A 24 -1.83 22.34 -8.68
C ALA A 24 -1.16 22.39 -10.06
N VAL A 25 -1.30 21.31 -10.84
CA VAL A 25 -0.73 21.22 -12.20
C VAL A 25 -1.34 22.27 -13.13
N THR A 26 -2.62 22.58 -12.97
CA THR A 26 -3.28 23.63 -13.76
C THR A 26 -2.70 25.02 -13.46
N ILE A 27 -2.34 25.31 -12.21
CA ILE A 27 -1.66 26.56 -11.84
C ILE A 27 -0.25 26.59 -12.42
N GLU A 28 0.48 25.49 -12.30
CA GLU A 28 1.86 25.36 -12.79
C GLU A 28 1.97 25.49 -14.32
N ALA A 29 0.92 25.10 -15.04
CA ALA A 29 0.86 25.21 -16.50
C ALA A 29 0.59 26.65 -17.00
N ARG A 30 0.29 27.61 -16.13
CA ARG A 30 0.05 29.00 -16.53
C ARG A 30 1.34 29.77 -16.74
N ASP A 31 1.29 30.78 -17.60
CA ASP A 31 2.43 31.67 -17.87
C ASP A 31 2.85 32.47 -16.62
N ASP A 32 1.90 32.77 -15.73
CA ASP A 32 2.11 33.50 -14.48
C ASP A 32 2.51 32.60 -13.29
N HIS A 33 2.79 31.30 -13.49
CA HIS A 33 3.10 30.38 -12.39
C HIS A 33 4.34 30.79 -11.57
N ARG A 34 5.19 31.67 -12.11
CA ARG A 34 6.36 32.22 -11.40
C ARG A 34 6.00 33.30 -10.38
N ASP A 35 4.77 33.80 -10.40
CA ASP A 35 4.28 34.70 -9.38
C ASP A 35 4.21 33.98 -8.04
N LEU A 36 4.71 34.63 -6.99
CA LEU A 36 4.84 34.05 -5.65
C LEU A 36 3.49 33.48 -5.12
N ARG A 37 2.38 34.12 -5.47
CA ARG A 37 1.03 33.65 -5.08
C ARG A 37 0.66 32.34 -5.76
N GLN A 38 1.00 32.17 -7.04
CA GLN A 38 0.72 30.94 -7.78
C GLN A 38 1.58 29.79 -7.25
N GLN A 39 2.86 30.05 -6.98
CA GLN A 39 3.75 29.07 -6.37
C GLN A 39 3.28 28.63 -4.98
N ALA A 40 2.88 29.58 -4.14
CA ALA A 40 2.34 29.28 -2.82
C ALA A 40 1.05 28.44 -2.91
N ALA A 41 0.17 28.77 -3.87
CA ALA A 41 -1.06 28.03 -4.10
C ALA A 41 -0.80 26.60 -4.61
N SER A 42 0.08 26.40 -5.60
CA SER A 42 0.41 25.06 -6.09
C SER A 42 1.09 24.22 -5.01
N ALA A 43 2.03 24.79 -4.25
CA ALA A 43 2.68 24.11 -3.13
C ALA A 43 1.68 23.69 -2.04
N ALA A 44 0.72 24.56 -1.69
CA ALA A 44 -0.33 24.23 -0.73
C ALA A 44 -1.23 23.08 -1.23
N LEU A 45 -1.54 23.03 -2.52
CA LEU A 45 -2.34 21.96 -3.13
C LEU A 45 -1.57 20.63 -3.17
N HIS A 46 -0.28 20.65 -3.46
CA HIS A 46 0.58 19.45 -3.33
C HIS A 46 0.62 18.95 -1.89
N GLY A 47 0.82 19.84 -0.92
CA GLY A 47 0.81 19.49 0.50
C GLY A 47 -0.55 18.92 0.96
N LEU A 48 -1.66 19.48 0.46
CA LEU A 48 -3.00 18.94 0.69
C LEU A 48 -3.14 17.53 0.11
N ALA A 49 -2.71 17.31 -1.13
CA ALA A 49 -2.77 16.00 -1.79
C ALA A 49 -1.93 14.94 -1.05
N GLU A 50 -0.76 15.33 -0.54
CA GLU A 50 0.09 14.49 0.30
C GLU A 50 -0.59 14.17 1.64
N GLY A 51 -1.13 15.18 2.33
CA GLY A 51 -1.88 15.00 3.58
C GLY A 51 -3.07 14.04 3.41
N LEU A 52 -3.86 14.21 2.34
CA LEU A 52 -4.99 13.33 2.03
C LEU A 52 -4.55 11.88 1.75
N ALA A 53 -3.37 11.66 1.20
CA ALA A 53 -2.85 10.30 0.98
C ALA A 53 -2.65 9.53 2.30
N HIS A 54 -2.36 10.22 3.41
CA HIS A 54 -2.20 9.61 4.73
C HIS A 54 -3.52 9.16 5.36
N LEU A 55 -4.66 9.72 4.90
CA LEU A 55 -6.00 9.34 5.36
C LEU A 55 -6.54 8.10 4.65
N LEU A 56 -5.93 7.72 3.52
CA LEU A 56 -6.31 6.51 2.82
C LEU A 56 -5.80 5.29 3.59
N PRO A 57 -6.64 4.27 3.80
CA PRO A 57 -6.14 3.03 4.37
C PRO A 57 -5.04 2.49 3.46
N ARG A 58 -3.85 2.29 4.02
CA ARG A 58 -2.78 1.57 3.33
C ARG A 58 -3.37 0.23 2.92
N ARG A 59 -3.34 -0.10 1.63
CA ARG A 59 -3.74 -1.45 1.19
C ARG A 59 -2.95 -2.43 2.05
N PRO A 60 -3.60 -3.39 2.72
CA PRO A 60 -2.89 -4.41 3.47
C PRO A 60 -1.88 -5.02 2.50
N ASN A 61 -0.58 -4.90 2.80
CA ASN A 61 0.41 -5.59 2.00
C ASN A 61 0.17 -7.08 2.27
N PRO A 62 -0.22 -7.87 1.25
CA PRO A 62 -0.52 -9.29 1.45
C PRO A 62 0.64 -10.05 2.10
N LEU A 63 1.89 -9.63 1.85
CA LEU A 63 3.07 -10.20 2.50
C LEU A 63 3.09 -9.92 4.00
N VAL A 64 2.67 -8.73 4.44
CA VAL A 64 2.60 -8.38 5.87
C VAL A 64 1.55 -9.22 6.58
N ALA A 65 0.39 -9.45 5.95
CA ALA A 65 -0.66 -10.30 6.51
C ALA A 65 -0.19 -11.76 6.67
N ILE A 66 0.56 -12.27 5.69
CA ILE A 66 1.13 -13.62 5.74
C ILE A 66 2.24 -13.73 6.79
N MET A 67 3.14 -12.75 6.86
CA MET A 67 4.17 -12.71 7.89
C MET A 67 3.56 -12.70 9.30
N ALA A 68 2.47 -11.95 9.51
CA ALA A 68 1.73 -11.95 10.76
C ALA A 68 1.12 -13.33 11.08
N THR A 69 0.57 -14.02 10.06
CA THR A 69 0.01 -15.38 10.20
C THR A 69 1.11 -16.38 10.59
N ILE A 70 2.24 -16.38 9.87
CA ILE A 70 3.38 -17.27 10.13
C ILE A 70 4.01 -17.00 11.50
N SER A 71 4.08 -15.74 11.90
CA SER A 71 4.62 -15.36 13.22
C SER A 71 3.74 -15.85 14.37
N ALA A 72 2.44 -16.03 14.15
CA ALA A 72 1.51 -16.54 15.14
C ALA A 72 1.49 -18.08 15.20
N GLU A 73 1.98 -18.78 14.17
CA GLU A 73 2.05 -20.25 14.16
C GLU A 73 3.16 -20.76 15.09
N PRO A 74 2.82 -21.67 16.05
CA PRO A 74 3.82 -22.34 16.86
C PRO A 74 4.54 -23.38 16.01
N GLY A 75 5.78 -23.10 15.62
CA GLY A 75 6.60 -24.03 14.85
C GLY A 75 7.70 -23.34 14.05
N THR A 76 8.57 -24.14 13.45
CA THR A 76 9.63 -23.68 12.55
C THR A 76 9.30 -23.92 11.08
N SER A 77 8.13 -24.47 10.76
CA SER A 77 7.65 -24.62 9.38
C SER A 77 6.15 -24.86 9.36
N GLY A 78 5.53 -24.63 8.21
CA GLY A 78 4.09 -24.82 8.05
C GLY A 78 3.60 -24.47 6.65
N THR A 79 2.29 -24.31 6.54
CA THR A 79 1.61 -24.02 5.28
C THR A 79 0.54 -22.96 5.50
N VAL A 80 0.53 -21.93 4.66
CA VAL A 80 -0.49 -20.87 4.65
C VAL A 80 -1.04 -20.65 3.24
N GLU A 81 -2.14 -19.90 3.10
CA GLU A 81 -2.70 -19.56 1.79
C GLU A 81 -1.82 -18.53 1.06
N CYS A 82 -1.49 -18.79 -0.22
CA CYS A 82 -0.75 -17.86 -1.06
C CYS A 82 -1.60 -16.63 -1.40
N PRO A 83 -1.11 -15.39 -1.25
CA PRO A 83 -1.94 -14.21 -1.42
C PRO A 83 -2.15 -13.86 -2.89
N HIS A 84 -1.33 -14.44 -3.79
CA HIS A 84 -1.35 -14.16 -5.22
C HIS A 84 -2.26 -15.12 -5.98
N CYS A 85 -2.05 -16.43 -5.82
CA CYS A 85 -2.80 -17.44 -6.56
C CYS A 85 -3.84 -18.21 -5.74
N LYS A 86 -3.93 -17.96 -4.41
CA LYS A 86 -4.77 -18.75 -3.49
C LYS A 86 -4.39 -20.23 -3.36
N GLY A 87 -3.23 -20.63 -3.89
CA GLY A 87 -2.63 -21.96 -3.71
C GLY A 87 -1.92 -22.12 -2.35
N SER A 88 -1.19 -23.22 -2.19
CA SER A 88 -0.47 -23.52 -0.96
C SER A 88 0.88 -22.79 -0.92
N LEU A 89 1.15 -22.02 0.13
CA LEU A 89 2.45 -21.41 0.40
C LEU A 89 3.13 -22.17 1.55
N GLN A 90 4.17 -22.94 1.20
CA GLN A 90 5.02 -23.62 2.18
C GLN A 90 5.99 -22.62 2.79
N TRP A 91 6.19 -22.67 4.10
CA TRP A 91 7.13 -21.79 4.79
C TRP A 91 8.00 -22.56 5.80
N GLY A 92 9.21 -22.05 6.03
CA GLY A 92 10.15 -22.57 7.02
C GLY A 92 11.04 -21.46 7.59
N ARG A 93 11.28 -21.51 8.91
CA ARG A 93 12.24 -20.69 9.64
C ARG A 93 13.55 -21.47 9.77
N ALA A 94 14.62 -20.90 9.25
CA ALA A 94 15.95 -21.45 9.40
C ALA A 94 16.38 -21.38 10.88
N SER A 95 16.92 -22.48 11.41
CA SER A 95 17.28 -22.60 12.82
C SER A 95 18.51 -21.78 13.23
N LEU A 96 19.34 -21.37 12.26
CA LEU A 96 20.62 -20.70 12.51
C LEU A 96 20.53 -19.18 12.56
N ASN A 97 19.59 -18.58 11.82
CA ASN A 97 19.48 -17.13 11.67
C ASN A 97 18.02 -16.64 11.68
N GLU A 98 17.05 -17.52 11.92
CA GLU A 98 15.61 -17.22 11.94
C GLU A 98 15.04 -16.69 10.62
N HIS A 99 15.82 -16.80 9.53
CA HIS A 99 15.40 -16.39 8.21
C HIS A 99 14.20 -17.21 7.73
N LEU A 100 13.26 -16.53 7.08
CA LEU A 100 12.02 -17.13 6.62
C LEU A 100 12.12 -17.46 5.13
N HIS A 101 12.05 -18.74 4.81
CA HIS A 101 11.94 -19.25 3.45
C HIS A 101 10.49 -19.56 3.15
N MET A 102 9.98 -19.08 2.02
CA MET A 102 8.60 -19.34 1.57
C MET A 102 8.59 -19.69 0.08
N GLN A 103 7.81 -20.70 -0.28
CA GLN A 103 7.62 -21.09 -1.68
C GLN A 103 6.21 -21.58 -1.93
N CYS A 104 5.56 -20.99 -2.93
CA CYS A 104 4.26 -21.42 -3.39
C CYS A 104 4.37 -22.66 -4.28
N ASP A 105 3.39 -23.57 -4.17
CA ASP A 105 3.24 -24.75 -5.01
C ASP A 105 2.98 -24.43 -6.49
N THR A 106 2.40 -23.27 -6.77
CA THR A 106 2.05 -22.82 -8.11
C THR A 106 3.30 -22.35 -8.85
N ALA A 107 3.59 -23.01 -9.98
CA ALA A 107 4.76 -22.71 -10.79
C ALA A 107 4.82 -21.23 -11.20
N GLY A 108 5.97 -20.59 -10.97
CA GLY A 108 6.19 -19.17 -11.29
C GLY A 108 5.47 -18.18 -10.36
N CYS A 109 4.89 -18.64 -9.24
CA CYS A 109 4.24 -17.77 -8.27
C CYS A 109 5.23 -17.24 -7.20
N LEU A 110 4.71 -16.91 -6.02
CA LEU A 110 5.45 -16.29 -4.93
C LEU A 110 6.56 -17.21 -4.40
N ARG A 111 7.79 -16.69 -4.39
CA ARG A 111 8.94 -17.28 -3.71
C ARG A 111 9.66 -16.18 -2.95
N VAL A 112 9.88 -16.37 -1.65
CA VAL A 112 10.61 -15.44 -0.80
C VAL A 112 11.76 -16.22 -0.16
N MET A 113 12.97 -15.76 -0.43
CA MET A 113 14.18 -16.25 0.23
C MET A 113 14.82 -15.01 0.85
N GLN A 114 14.48 -14.73 2.11
CA GLN A 114 15.12 -13.66 2.87
C GLN A 114 16.14 -14.26 3.80
#